data_AF-A0A814XEY1-F1
#
_entry.id   AF-A0A814XEY1-F1
#
_cell.length_a   1.000
_cell.length_b   1.000
_cell.length_c   1.000
_cell.angle_alpha   90.00
_cell.angle_beta   90.00
_cell.angle_gamma   90.00
#
_symmetry.space_group_name_H-M   'P 1'
#
loop_
_entity.id
_entity.type
_entity.pdbx_description
1 polymer ?
#
loop_
_entity_poly.entity_id
_entity_poly.type
_entity_poly.pdbx_seq_one_letter_code
_entity_poly.pdbx_strand_id
1 'polypeptide(L)'
;MNDERRRLHIGIIGCGCSGLVTLKELLDEGHECTVFEKSDCVGGLYREAYQQGIFVSSHLLTMFGDFIGKDENILKEPRMLSFIEYSEYLNDYAENFHLKKYIEFNTEVKSLWKDYSDNKWNIRLNNSQNIYSFDRIAICCGIFGNKNVPSFQNQDLFQGKIKHLKDIKHYEDFTNKSICIVGSGESASDMILAAAQYGKKAFLSIRNDHGFLIPRYIHGNQYGPADLDTSRVHHSIPRAWGILHTYIDRDHASITPSTYVRKGVSQ
;
A
#
# COMPACT_ATOMS: atom_id res chain seq x y z
N MET A 1 -2.62 -14.55 -38.71
CA MET A 1 -1.55 -15.03 -37.82
C MET A 1 -2.25 -15.71 -36.65
N ASN A 2 -2.38 -17.04 -36.70
CA ASN A 2 -2.94 -17.81 -35.59
C ASN A 2 -1.88 -17.90 -34.51
N ASP A 3 -1.92 -16.97 -33.56
CA ASP A 3 -1.22 -17.14 -32.29
C ASP A 3 -2.22 -17.78 -31.33
N GLU A 4 -2.39 -19.11 -31.43
CA GLU A 4 -3.06 -19.86 -30.38
C GLU A 4 -2.20 -19.75 -29.12
N ARG A 5 -2.44 -18.71 -28.32
CA ARG A 5 -1.76 -18.54 -27.03
C ARG A 5 -2.00 -19.82 -26.22
N ARG A 6 -0.92 -20.57 -25.98
CA ARG A 6 -0.98 -21.81 -25.21
C ARG A 6 -1.55 -21.52 -23.83
N ARG A 7 -2.64 -22.21 -23.47
CA ARG A 7 -3.14 -22.23 -22.08
C ARG A 7 -2.09 -22.88 -21.18
N LEU A 8 -1.66 -22.17 -20.15
CA LEU A 8 -0.69 -22.62 -19.15
C LEU A 8 -1.38 -22.82 -17.80
N HIS A 9 -0.85 -23.73 -16.99
CA HIS A 9 -1.20 -23.86 -15.58
C HIS A 9 -0.18 -23.09 -14.72
N ILE A 10 -0.64 -22.06 -14.02
CA ILE A 10 0.21 -21.09 -13.33
C ILE A 10 -0.11 -21.06 -11.83
N GLY A 11 0.92 -21.28 -11.01
CA GLY A 11 0.82 -21.13 -9.57
C GLY A 11 1.19 -19.71 -9.15
N ILE A 12 0.38 -19.09 -8.29
CA ILE A 12 0.62 -17.72 -7.80
C ILE A 12 0.83 -17.80 -6.29
N ILE A 13 1.88 -17.16 -5.77
CA ILE A 13 2.23 -17.22 -4.34
C ILE A 13 1.90 -15.87 -3.68
N GLY A 14 0.84 -15.85 -2.89
CA GLY A 14 0.31 -14.69 -2.16
C GLY A 14 -0.85 -14.00 -2.87
N CYS A 15 -1.87 -13.57 -2.12
CA CYS A 15 -3.04 -12.84 -2.62
C CYS A 15 -3.14 -11.41 -2.03
N GLY A 16 -2.01 -10.73 -1.92
CA GLY A 16 -1.97 -9.26 -1.76
C GLY A 16 -2.38 -8.55 -3.06
N CYS A 17 -2.20 -7.22 -3.12
CA CYS A 17 -2.55 -6.43 -4.31
C CYS A 17 -1.91 -6.97 -5.60
N SER A 18 -0.62 -7.33 -5.57
CA SER A 18 0.08 -7.90 -6.72
C SER A 18 -0.47 -9.27 -7.14
N GLY A 19 -0.83 -10.11 -6.17
CA GLY A 19 -1.38 -11.44 -6.43
C GLY A 19 -2.77 -11.41 -7.08
N LEU A 20 -3.63 -10.49 -6.62
CA LEU A 20 -4.97 -10.32 -7.19
C LEU A 20 -4.93 -9.83 -8.64
N VAL A 21 -4.13 -8.79 -8.92
CA VAL A 21 -3.97 -8.29 -10.29
C VAL A 21 -3.35 -9.38 -11.18
N THR A 22 -2.32 -10.06 -10.69
CA THR A 22 -1.69 -11.17 -11.45
C THR A 22 -2.71 -12.26 -11.77
N LEU A 23 -3.52 -12.67 -10.79
CA LEU A 23 -4.55 -13.69 -11.01
C LEU A 23 -5.56 -13.23 -12.07
N LYS A 24 -6.11 -12.01 -11.91
CA LYS A 24 -7.12 -11.48 -12.84
C LYS A 24 -6.57 -11.38 -14.26
N GLU A 25 -5.39 -10.79 -14.45
CA GLU A 25 -4.79 -10.62 -15.78
C GLU A 25 -4.48 -11.97 -16.45
N LEU A 26 -4.01 -12.97 -15.69
CA LEU A 26 -3.75 -14.30 -16.24
C LEU A 26 -5.05 -15.04 -16.62
N LEU A 27 -6.14 -14.85 -15.85
CA LEU A 27 -7.45 -15.42 -16.16
C LEU A 27 -8.05 -14.78 -17.42
N ASP A 28 -7.93 -13.45 -17.58
CA ASP A 28 -8.38 -12.73 -18.78
C ASP A 28 -7.64 -13.22 -20.05
N GLU A 29 -6.39 -13.63 -19.89
CA GLU A 29 -5.56 -14.24 -20.94
C GLU A 29 -5.85 -15.74 -21.16
N GLY A 30 -6.84 -16.30 -20.47
CA GLY A 30 -7.31 -17.68 -20.66
C GLY A 30 -6.41 -18.75 -20.03
N HIS A 31 -5.53 -18.37 -19.10
CA HIS A 31 -4.70 -19.31 -18.36
C HIS A 31 -5.45 -19.95 -17.19
N GLU A 32 -4.95 -21.10 -16.74
CA GLU A 32 -5.44 -21.78 -15.55
C GLU A 32 -4.56 -21.39 -14.37
N CYS A 33 -5.16 -20.89 -13.29
CA CYS A 33 -4.42 -20.32 -12.17
C CYS A 33 -4.88 -20.89 -10.84
N THR A 34 -3.91 -21.11 -9.94
CA THR A 34 -4.15 -21.43 -8.53
C THR A 34 -3.29 -20.52 -7.67
N VAL A 35 -3.91 -19.82 -6.73
CA VAL A 35 -3.22 -18.93 -5.78
C VAL A 35 -3.09 -19.64 -4.45
N PHE A 36 -1.91 -19.54 -3.84
CA PHE A 36 -1.64 -20.02 -2.49
C PHE A 36 -1.40 -18.84 -1.56
N GLU A 37 -2.29 -18.65 -0.58
CA GLU A 37 -2.20 -17.59 0.41
C GLU A 37 -2.02 -18.19 1.81
N LYS A 38 -1.01 -17.70 2.54
CA LYS A 38 -0.72 -18.17 3.90
C LYS A 38 -1.82 -17.81 4.92
N SER A 39 -2.52 -16.70 4.71
CA SER A 39 -3.57 -16.21 5.60
C SER A 39 -4.96 -16.70 5.19
N ASP A 40 -5.96 -16.37 5.99
CA ASP A 40 -7.37 -16.75 5.78
C ASP A 40 -8.14 -15.76 4.88
N CYS A 41 -7.49 -14.70 4.41
CA CYS A 41 -8.15 -13.63 3.67
C CYS A 41 -7.22 -12.90 2.69
N VAL A 42 -7.84 -12.10 1.81
CA VAL A 42 -7.16 -11.19 0.91
C VAL A 42 -6.64 -9.96 1.66
N GLY A 43 -5.54 -9.36 1.17
CA GLY A 43 -5.09 -8.03 1.61
C GLY A 43 -3.60 -7.95 1.91
N GLY A 44 -2.97 -9.07 2.29
CA GLY A 44 -1.54 -9.15 2.55
C GLY A 44 -1.06 -8.14 3.60
N LEU A 45 -0.09 -7.30 3.22
CA LEU A 45 0.55 -6.33 4.13
C LEU A 45 -0.44 -5.44 4.87
N TYR A 46 -1.48 -4.96 4.17
CA TYR A 46 -2.38 -3.94 4.71
C TYR A 46 -3.31 -4.48 5.79
N ARG A 47 -3.59 -5.80 5.75
CA ARG A 47 -4.33 -6.50 6.81
C ARG A 47 -3.47 -6.73 8.06
N GLU A 48 -2.18 -7.02 7.87
CA GLU A 48 -1.23 -7.24 8.96
C GLU A 48 -0.68 -5.94 9.57
N ALA A 49 -0.90 -4.79 8.94
CA ALA A 49 -0.36 -3.50 9.40
C ALA A 49 -1.02 -3.02 10.71
N TYR A 50 -0.54 -1.90 11.24
CA TYR A 50 -1.14 -1.26 12.42
C TYR A 50 -2.47 -0.59 12.06
N GLN A 51 -3.43 -0.63 12.98
CA GLN A 51 -4.84 -0.35 12.67
C GLN A 51 -5.11 1.07 12.16
N GLN A 52 -4.33 2.05 12.61
CA GLN A 52 -4.49 3.46 12.25
C GLN A 52 -3.59 3.88 11.07
N GLY A 53 -3.07 2.91 10.31
CA GLY A 53 -2.26 3.18 9.13
C GLY A 53 -3.08 3.74 7.99
N ILE A 54 -2.54 4.77 7.34
CA ILE A 54 -3.14 5.50 6.23
C ILE A 54 -2.12 5.57 5.11
N PHE A 55 -2.57 5.42 3.87
CA PHE A 55 -1.70 5.57 2.71
C PHE A 55 -1.10 6.98 2.62
N VAL A 56 0.11 7.03 2.05
CA VAL A 56 0.79 8.29 1.73
C VAL A 56 0.33 8.89 0.40
N SER A 57 -0.37 8.10 -0.41
CA SER A 57 -0.92 8.46 -1.72
C SER A 57 -2.43 8.27 -1.74
N SER A 58 -3.11 9.13 -2.49
CA SER A 58 -4.56 9.16 -2.60
C SER A 58 -5.12 7.88 -3.22
N HIS A 59 -6.41 7.63 -3.00
CA HIS A 59 -7.10 6.49 -3.59
C HIS A 59 -7.03 6.47 -5.13
N LEU A 60 -6.93 7.65 -5.76
CA LEU A 60 -6.79 7.78 -7.21
C LEU A 60 -5.49 7.17 -7.76
N LEU A 61 -4.43 7.13 -6.95
CA LEU A 61 -3.15 6.51 -7.32
C LEU A 61 -2.98 5.08 -6.79
N THR A 62 -3.78 4.69 -5.78
CA THR A 62 -3.62 3.38 -5.12
C THR A 62 -4.62 2.33 -5.59
N MET A 63 -5.78 2.72 -6.10
CA MET A 63 -6.78 1.81 -6.65
C MET A 63 -6.40 1.32 -8.05
N PHE A 64 -6.92 0.15 -8.42
CA PHE A 64 -6.75 -0.43 -9.75
C PHE A 64 -7.61 0.29 -10.79
N GLY A 65 -7.04 0.49 -11.98
CA GLY A 65 -7.67 1.30 -13.03
C GLY A 65 -8.93 0.69 -13.65
N ASP A 66 -9.16 -0.60 -13.48
CA ASP A 66 -10.33 -1.36 -13.97
C ASP A 66 -11.41 -1.56 -12.90
N PHE A 67 -11.20 -1.04 -11.68
CA PHE A 67 -12.17 -1.15 -10.59
C PHE A 67 -12.07 0.00 -9.61
N ILE A 68 -13.06 0.89 -9.64
CA ILE A 68 -13.13 2.06 -8.76
C ILE A 68 -13.71 1.76 -7.36
N GLY A 69 -14.01 0.50 -7.05
CA GLY A 69 -14.72 0.13 -5.83
C GLY A 69 -16.23 0.24 -5.96
N LYS A 70 -16.95 -0.04 -4.87
CA LYS A 70 -18.43 0.00 -4.83
C LYS A 70 -19.02 1.38 -4.56
N ASP A 71 -18.21 2.28 -4.00
CA ASP A 71 -18.64 3.66 -3.73
C ASP A 71 -18.29 4.56 -4.92
N GLU A 72 -19.29 4.82 -5.76
CA GLU A 72 -19.14 5.69 -6.93
C GLU A 72 -18.82 7.15 -6.57
N ASN A 73 -19.08 7.58 -5.33
CA ASN A 73 -18.78 8.94 -4.90
C ASN A 73 -17.32 9.12 -4.49
N ILE A 74 -16.55 8.04 -4.35
CA ILE A 74 -15.15 8.11 -3.91
C ILE A 74 -14.32 9.03 -4.80
N LEU A 75 -14.61 9.05 -6.11
CA LEU A 75 -13.92 9.89 -7.11
C LEU A 75 -14.18 11.40 -6.92
N LYS A 76 -15.28 11.78 -6.27
CA LYS A 76 -15.63 13.19 -6.05
C LYS A 76 -14.85 13.79 -4.87
N GLU A 77 -14.35 12.95 -3.97
CA GLU A 77 -13.64 13.37 -2.76
C GLU A 77 -12.29 12.65 -2.63
N PRO A 78 -11.29 13.02 -3.45
CA PRO A 78 -9.94 12.48 -3.36
C PRO A 78 -9.40 12.51 -1.93
N ARG A 79 -8.98 11.35 -1.43
CA ARG A 79 -8.47 11.20 -0.05
C ARG A 79 -7.52 10.03 0.08
N MET A 80 -6.75 10.04 1.16
CA MET A 80 -5.95 8.89 1.58
C MET A 80 -6.85 7.82 2.21
N LEU A 81 -6.71 6.57 1.79
CA LEU A 81 -7.41 5.45 2.43
C LEU A 81 -6.62 4.97 3.64
N SER A 82 -7.33 4.52 4.66
CA SER A 82 -6.75 3.66 5.68
C SER A 82 -6.37 2.30 5.08
N PHE A 83 -5.44 1.59 5.73
CA PHE A 83 -5.09 0.22 5.33
C PHE A 83 -6.27 -0.75 5.47
N ILE A 84 -7.23 -0.46 6.36
CA ILE A 84 -8.46 -1.24 6.53
C ILE A 84 -9.36 -1.04 5.30
N GLU A 85 -9.67 0.21 4.95
CA GLU A 85 -10.49 0.53 3.76
C GLU A 85 -9.88 -0.03 2.48
N TYR A 86 -8.55 0.05 2.34
CA TYR A 86 -7.88 -0.54 1.17
C TYR A 86 -7.93 -2.08 1.18
N SER A 87 -7.87 -2.72 2.35
CA SER A 87 -8.05 -4.17 2.46
C SER A 87 -9.47 -4.59 2.08
N GLU A 88 -10.48 -3.79 2.44
CA GLU A 88 -11.87 -3.99 2.02
C GLU A 88 -12.02 -3.79 0.51
N TYR A 89 -11.41 -2.75 -0.06
CA TYR A 89 -11.34 -2.53 -1.51
C TYR A 89 -10.75 -3.74 -2.26
N LEU A 90 -9.64 -4.32 -1.77
CA LEU A 90 -9.05 -5.51 -2.37
C LEU A 90 -9.98 -6.74 -2.27
N ASN A 91 -10.70 -6.87 -1.17
CA ASN A 91 -11.69 -7.93 -1.02
C ASN A 91 -12.87 -7.73 -1.99
N ASP A 92 -13.34 -6.50 -2.16
CA ASP A 92 -14.37 -6.15 -3.14
C ASP A 92 -13.93 -6.40 -4.58
N TYR A 93 -12.67 -6.10 -4.91
CA TYR A 93 -12.07 -6.44 -6.20
C TYR A 93 -12.12 -7.96 -6.44
N ALA A 94 -11.68 -8.75 -5.46
CA ALA A 94 -11.70 -10.21 -5.56
C ALA A 94 -13.10 -10.79 -5.73
N GLU A 95 -14.12 -10.19 -5.11
CA GLU A 95 -15.52 -10.58 -5.30
C GLU A 95 -16.06 -10.17 -6.67
N ASN A 96 -15.82 -8.93 -7.09
CA ASN A 96 -16.30 -8.36 -8.36
C ASN A 96 -15.85 -9.19 -9.57
N PHE A 97 -14.60 -9.66 -9.55
CA PHE A 97 -14.04 -10.50 -10.61
C PHE A 97 -14.10 -12.01 -10.30
N HIS A 98 -14.83 -12.41 -9.26
CA HIS A 98 -15.01 -13.82 -8.86
C HIS A 98 -13.70 -14.60 -8.68
N LEU A 99 -12.67 -13.94 -8.13
CA LEU A 99 -11.31 -14.46 -8.02
C LEU A 99 -11.14 -15.47 -6.89
N LYS A 100 -11.95 -15.36 -5.83
CA LYS A 100 -11.78 -16.17 -4.61
C LYS A 100 -11.81 -17.67 -4.82
N LYS A 101 -12.52 -18.15 -5.84
CA LYS A 101 -12.58 -19.58 -6.20
C LYS A 101 -11.25 -20.18 -6.71
N TYR A 102 -10.28 -19.33 -7.03
CA TYR A 102 -8.93 -19.74 -7.45
C TYR A 102 -7.90 -19.62 -6.32
N ILE A 103 -8.32 -19.23 -5.11
CA ILE A 103 -7.44 -18.94 -3.99
C ILE A 103 -7.57 -20.01 -2.91
N GLU A 104 -6.48 -20.71 -2.67
CA GLU A 104 -6.30 -21.62 -1.54
C GLU A 104 -5.75 -20.83 -0.34
N PHE A 105 -6.64 -20.46 0.56
CA PHE A 105 -6.30 -19.80 1.82
C PHE A 105 -5.66 -20.77 2.81
N ASN A 106 -5.06 -20.24 3.89
CA ASN A 106 -4.36 -21.00 4.93
C ASN A 106 -3.29 -21.95 4.39
N THR A 107 -2.71 -21.59 3.24
CA THR A 107 -1.81 -22.43 2.46
C THR A 107 -0.49 -21.71 2.23
N GLU A 108 0.46 -21.99 3.12
CA GLU A 108 1.81 -21.42 3.04
C GLU A 108 2.72 -22.25 2.13
N VAL A 109 3.33 -21.63 1.13
CA VAL A 109 4.37 -22.25 0.30
C VAL A 109 5.72 -22.17 1.01
N LYS A 110 6.36 -23.32 1.27
CA LYS A 110 7.65 -23.43 1.98
C LYS A 110 8.85 -23.53 1.07
N SER A 111 8.70 -24.18 -0.09
CA SER A 111 9.79 -24.30 -1.05
C SER A 111 9.26 -24.28 -2.48
N LEU A 112 10.08 -23.74 -3.37
CA LEU A 112 9.86 -23.64 -4.81
C LEU A 112 11.15 -24.09 -5.50
N TRP A 113 11.04 -24.99 -6.47
CA TRP A 113 12.17 -25.39 -7.31
C TRP A 113 11.71 -25.71 -8.73
N LYS A 114 12.65 -25.63 -9.67
CA LYS A 114 12.40 -26.03 -11.04
C LYS A 114 12.87 -27.46 -11.24
N ASP A 115 12.01 -28.30 -11.81
CA ASP A 115 12.39 -29.60 -12.34
C ASP A 115 12.73 -29.45 -13.83
N TYR A 116 13.96 -29.80 -14.18
CA TYR A 116 14.46 -29.65 -15.55
C TYR A 116 14.12 -30.86 -16.43
N SER A 117 13.66 -31.97 -15.85
CA SER A 117 13.29 -33.18 -16.60
C SER A 117 11.97 -32.99 -17.35
N ASP A 118 11.00 -32.31 -16.74
CA ASP A 118 9.68 -32.00 -17.31
C ASP A 118 9.46 -30.50 -17.57
N ASN A 119 10.48 -29.67 -17.25
CA ASN A 119 10.47 -28.21 -17.37
C ASN A 119 9.32 -27.54 -16.59
N LYS A 120 8.89 -28.14 -15.48
CA LYS A 120 7.87 -27.59 -14.58
C LYS A 120 8.47 -26.97 -13.33
N TRP A 121 7.67 -26.13 -12.69
CA TRP A 121 7.94 -25.60 -11.36
C TRP A 121 7.15 -26.38 -10.33
N ASN A 122 7.83 -26.76 -9.27
CA ASN A 122 7.26 -27.52 -8.17
C ASN A 122 7.25 -26.67 -6.90
N ILE A 123 6.13 -26.71 -6.20
CA ILE A 123 6.00 -26.10 -4.88
C ILE A 123 5.68 -27.16 -3.83
N ARG A 124 6.14 -26.89 -2.61
CA ARG A 124 5.78 -27.66 -1.41
C ARG A 124 5.08 -26.76 -0.41
N LEU A 125 3.94 -27.22 0.08
CA LEU A 125 3.15 -26.53 1.08
C LEU A 125 3.62 -26.88 2.50
N ASN A 126 3.29 -26.02 3.46
CA ASN A 126 3.51 -26.30 4.87
C ASN A 126 2.70 -27.54 5.31
N ASN A 127 3.31 -28.43 6.10
CA ASN A 127 2.69 -29.65 6.64
C ASN A 127 2.11 -30.65 5.62
N SER A 128 2.53 -30.60 4.35
CA SER A 128 2.12 -31.57 3.34
C SER A 128 3.30 -32.22 2.64
N GLN A 129 3.20 -33.53 2.40
CA GLN A 129 4.09 -34.23 1.46
C GLN A 129 3.70 -33.97 0.00
N ASN A 130 2.55 -33.35 -0.25
CA ASN A 130 2.06 -33.09 -1.60
C ASN A 130 2.94 -32.04 -2.29
N ILE A 131 3.32 -32.36 -3.52
CA ILE A 131 4.04 -31.49 -4.44
C ILE A 131 3.04 -31.07 -5.51
N TYR A 132 2.95 -29.77 -5.75
CA TYR A 132 2.10 -29.21 -6.82
C TYR A 132 3.00 -28.72 -7.94
N SER A 133 2.66 -29.08 -9.18
CA SER A 133 3.46 -28.80 -10.37
C SER A 133 2.73 -27.85 -11.32
N PHE A 134 3.45 -26.82 -11.77
CA PHE A 134 2.93 -25.75 -12.63
C PHE A 134 3.85 -25.51 -13.82
N ASP A 135 3.29 -25.03 -14.93
CA ASP A 135 4.10 -24.60 -16.08
C ASP A 135 4.90 -23.35 -15.73
N ARG A 136 4.32 -22.43 -14.96
CA ARG A 136 4.94 -21.18 -14.50
C ARG A 136 4.54 -20.85 -13.08
N ILE A 137 5.33 -20.01 -12.43
CA ILE A 137 5.04 -19.48 -11.10
C ILE A 137 5.15 -17.96 -11.11
N ALA A 138 4.16 -17.29 -10.50
CA ALA A 138 4.24 -15.88 -10.18
C ALA A 138 4.44 -15.70 -8.66
N ILE A 139 5.48 -14.95 -8.28
CA ILE A 139 5.83 -14.70 -6.88
C ILE A 139 5.26 -13.34 -6.48
N CYS A 140 4.25 -13.34 -5.61
CA CYS A 140 3.49 -12.16 -5.20
C CYS A 140 3.50 -11.96 -3.66
N CYS A 141 4.52 -12.49 -2.97
CA CYS A 141 4.62 -12.46 -1.51
C CYS A 141 5.04 -11.10 -0.89
N GLY A 142 5.38 -10.12 -1.73
CA GLY A 142 5.83 -8.79 -1.31
C GLY A 142 7.21 -8.77 -0.65
N ILE A 143 7.70 -7.57 -0.33
CA ILE A 143 9.06 -7.36 0.22
C ILE A 143 9.09 -7.00 1.71
N PHE A 144 7.95 -6.67 2.31
CA PHE A 144 7.82 -6.24 3.70
C PHE A 144 7.44 -7.37 4.66
N GLY A 145 7.64 -8.62 4.23
CA GLY A 145 7.35 -9.83 5.01
C GLY A 145 8.30 -10.00 6.21
N ASN A 146 9.60 -9.81 5.98
CA ASN A 146 10.64 -10.03 6.99
C ASN A 146 11.03 -8.73 7.69
N LYS A 147 11.33 -8.82 8.99
CA LYS A 147 11.79 -7.69 9.80
C LYS A 147 13.29 -7.50 9.58
N ASN A 148 13.71 -6.25 9.42
CA ASN A 148 15.12 -5.88 9.49
C ASN A 148 15.36 -5.21 10.84
N VAL A 149 15.92 -5.95 11.81
CA VAL A 149 16.18 -5.45 13.16
C VAL A 149 17.68 -5.18 13.29
N PRO A 150 18.12 -3.92 13.35
CA PRO A 150 19.52 -3.61 13.58
C PRO A 150 19.93 -3.95 15.01
N SER A 151 21.17 -4.39 15.18
CA SER A 151 21.80 -4.55 16.49
C SER A 151 22.58 -3.28 16.86
N PHE A 152 22.45 -2.82 18.10
CA PHE A 152 23.21 -1.68 18.61
C PHE A 152 24.26 -2.12 19.61
N GLN A 153 25.39 -1.38 19.64
CA GLN A 153 26.40 -1.59 20.67
C GLN A 153 25.77 -1.38 22.06
N ASN A 154 26.03 -2.31 22.98
CA ASN A 154 25.51 -2.28 24.35
C ASN A 154 23.97 -2.30 24.45
N GLN A 155 23.26 -2.79 23.43
CA GLN A 155 21.79 -2.87 23.46
C GLN A 155 21.26 -3.69 24.65
N ASP A 156 22.03 -4.69 25.11
CA ASP A 156 21.64 -5.55 26.24
C ASP A 156 21.66 -4.82 27.59
N LEU A 157 22.34 -3.66 27.68
CA LEU A 157 22.31 -2.80 28.87
C LEU A 157 21.02 -1.99 28.98
N PHE A 158 20.25 -1.87 27.88
CA PHE A 158 19.01 -1.11 27.86
C PHE A 158 17.90 -1.86 28.60
N GLN A 159 17.42 -1.30 29.71
CA GLN A 159 16.38 -1.90 30.54
C GLN A 159 14.96 -1.71 29.99
N GLY A 160 14.80 -0.96 28.89
CA GLY A 160 13.52 -0.76 28.23
C GLY A 160 13.19 -1.86 27.22
N LYS A 161 12.07 -1.70 26.52
CA LYS A 161 11.64 -2.64 25.47
C LYS A 161 12.08 -2.15 24.10
N ILE A 162 12.75 -3.00 23.34
CA ILE A 162 13.06 -2.79 21.92
C ILE A 162 12.06 -3.61 21.10
N LYS A 163 11.34 -2.97 20.18
CA LYS A 163 10.39 -3.61 19.27
C LYS A 163 10.62 -3.12 17.85
N HIS A 164 10.45 -3.99 16.86
CA HIS A 164 10.32 -3.57 15.47
C HIS A 164 8.89 -3.05 15.23
N LEU A 165 8.72 -2.04 14.37
CA LEU A 165 7.40 -1.41 14.13
C LEU A 165 6.32 -2.40 13.69
N LYS A 166 6.69 -3.46 12.96
CA LYS A 166 5.79 -4.54 12.55
C LYS A 166 5.07 -5.25 13.72
N ASP A 167 5.67 -5.22 14.92
CA ASP A 167 5.12 -5.81 16.15
C ASP A 167 4.21 -4.87 16.94
N ILE A 168 4.05 -3.64 16.46
CA ILE A 168 3.16 -2.64 17.05
C ILE A 168 1.84 -2.71 16.28
N LYS A 169 0.74 -3.05 16.98
CA LYS A 169 -0.60 -3.11 16.40
C LYS A 169 -1.51 -1.98 16.88
N HIS A 170 -1.27 -1.53 18.09
CA HIS A 170 -2.10 -0.60 18.86
C HIS A 170 -1.21 0.53 19.39
N TYR A 171 -1.65 1.78 19.26
CA TYR A 171 -0.87 2.94 19.72
C TYR A 171 -0.93 3.13 21.23
N GLU A 172 -1.89 2.47 21.89
CA GLU A 172 -2.01 2.39 23.34
C GLU A 172 -0.75 1.78 23.98
N ASP A 173 0.03 1.00 23.21
CA ASP A 173 1.37 0.55 23.60
C ASP A 173 2.32 1.70 23.96
N PHE A 174 2.03 2.94 23.57
CA PHE A 174 2.83 4.13 23.83
C PHE A 174 2.46 4.87 25.12
N THR A 175 1.29 4.58 25.69
CA THR A 175 0.74 5.28 26.86
C THR A 175 1.74 5.34 28.02
N ASN A 176 1.97 6.55 28.53
CA ASN A 176 2.88 6.83 29.66
C ASN A 176 4.37 6.47 29.43
N LYS A 177 4.81 6.18 28.20
CA LYS A 177 6.21 5.80 27.90
C LYS A 177 6.99 6.93 27.24
N SER A 178 8.30 6.94 27.47
CA SER A 178 9.24 7.73 26.65
C SER A 178 9.73 6.85 25.52
N ILE A 179 9.53 7.27 24.28
CA ILE A 179 9.67 6.43 23.09
C ILE A 179 10.73 7.06 22.18
N CYS A 180 11.66 6.24 21.70
CA CYS A 180 12.62 6.61 20.67
C CYS A 180 12.34 5.76 19.42
N ILE A 181 12.01 6.42 18.32
CA ILE A 181 11.86 5.80 17.00
C ILE A 181 13.20 5.90 16.27
N VAL A 182 13.71 4.78 15.79
CA VAL A 182 14.97 4.73 15.03
C VAL A 182 14.67 4.56 13.55
N GLY A 183 15.12 5.52 12.74
CA GLY A 183 14.85 5.61 11.30
C GLY A 183 13.86 6.72 10.94
N SER A 184 13.80 7.06 9.66
CA SER A 184 13.01 8.18 9.12
C SER A 184 12.22 7.80 7.85
N GLY A 185 11.80 6.54 7.73
CA GLY A 185 10.90 6.10 6.65
C GLY A 185 9.44 6.43 6.97
N GLU A 186 8.53 6.18 6.02
CA GLU A 186 7.10 6.49 6.19
C GLU A 186 6.49 5.88 7.46
N SER A 187 6.77 4.61 7.73
CA SER A 187 6.31 3.98 8.98
C SER A 187 6.88 4.65 10.23
N ALA A 188 8.09 5.20 10.17
CA ALA A 188 8.65 5.95 11.31
C ALA A 188 7.94 7.28 11.50
N SER A 189 7.54 7.97 10.41
CA SER A 189 6.75 9.20 10.43
C SER A 189 5.38 9.00 11.09
N ASP A 190 4.68 7.92 10.77
CA ASP A 190 3.41 7.59 11.44
C ASP A 190 3.62 7.26 12.93
N MET A 191 4.68 6.53 13.25
CA MET A 191 4.95 6.08 14.63
C MET A 191 5.44 7.22 15.52
N ILE A 192 6.20 8.19 15.00
CA ILE A 192 6.62 9.35 15.79
C ILE A 192 5.44 10.26 16.09
N LEU A 193 4.50 10.41 15.14
CA LEU A 193 3.25 11.15 15.36
C LEU A 193 2.41 10.47 16.46
N ALA A 194 2.23 9.15 16.36
CA ALA A 194 1.53 8.37 17.39
C ALA A 194 2.25 8.45 18.76
N ALA A 195 3.58 8.32 18.79
CA ALA A 195 4.35 8.46 20.02
C ALA A 195 4.23 9.86 20.65
N ALA A 196 4.14 10.92 19.84
CA ALA A 196 3.94 12.28 20.32
C ALA A 196 2.53 12.51 20.88
N GLN A 197 1.51 11.85 20.31
CA GLN A 197 0.13 11.97 20.74
C GLN A 197 -0.19 11.14 22.00
N TYR A 198 0.30 9.90 22.06
CA TYR A 198 -0.06 8.93 23.11
C TYR A 198 1.05 8.75 24.17
N GLY A 199 2.29 9.10 23.85
CA GLY A 199 3.45 8.92 24.74
C GLY A 199 3.67 10.08 25.72
N LYS A 200 4.56 9.84 26.69
CA LYS A 200 5.05 10.88 27.61
C LYS A 200 6.11 11.77 26.95
N LYS A 201 6.99 11.17 26.15
CA LYS A 201 8.03 11.85 25.36
C LYS A 201 8.26 11.06 24.08
N ALA A 202 8.50 11.75 22.97
CA ALA A 202 8.80 11.16 21.68
C ALA A 202 10.14 11.70 21.17
N PHE A 203 11.02 10.79 20.73
CA PHE A 203 12.31 11.09 20.15
C PHE A 203 12.42 10.40 18.79
N LEU A 204 13.00 11.08 17.81
CA LEU A 204 13.30 10.53 16.50
C LEU A 204 14.82 10.49 16.33
N SER A 205 15.37 9.30 16.12
CA SER A 205 16.78 9.08 15.84
C SER A 205 16.97 8.82 14.37
N ILE A 206 17.61 9.75 13.67
CA ILE A 206 17.88 9.70 12.23
C ILE A 206 19.37 9.53 11.98
N ARG A 207 19.74 8.68 11.02
CA ARG A 207 21.16 8.42 10.69
C ARG A 207 21.76 9.55 9.86
N ASN A 208 21.02 10.00 8.84
CA ASN A 208 21.39 11.05 7.90
C ASN A 208 20.26 12.09 7.86
N ASP A 209 20.40 13.12 7.02
CA ASP A 209 19.29 14.02 6.72
C ASP A 209 18.06 13.25 6.23
N HIS A 210 16.90 13.63 6.75
CA HIS A 210 15.60 13.05 6.47
C HIS A 210 15.03 13.41 5.08
N GLY A 211 15.67 14.34 4.36
CA GLY A 211 15.20 14.82 3.06
C GLY A 211 14.02 15.78 3.20
N PHE A 212 13.04 15.68 2.30
CA PHE A 212 11.86 16.55 2.28
C PHE A 212 10.71 15.93 3.05
N LEU A 213 10.09 16.70 3.94
CA LEU A 213 8.81 16.37 4.56
C LEU A 213 7.70 17.03 3.76
N ILE A 214 6.89 16.20 3.10
CA ILE A 214 5.73 16.66 2.34
C ILE A 214 4.48 16.20 3.11
N PRO A 215 3.56 17.11 3.46
CA PRO A 215 2.33 16.72 4.12
C PRO A 215 1.44 15.91 3.16
N ARG A 216 0.70 14.92 3.70
CA ARG A 216 -0.29 14.15 2.89
C ARG A 216 -1.38 15.05 2.29
N TYR A 217 -1.73 16.13 2.99
CA TYR A 217 -2.77 17.06 2.59
C TYR A 217 -2.25 18.49 2.53
N ILE A 218 -2.67 19.24 1.52
CA ILE A 218 -2.32 20.64 1.36
C ILE A 218 -3.24 21.50 2.26
N HIS A 219 -2.64 22.35 3.09
CA HIS A 219 -3.32 23.23 4.06
C HIS A 219 -4.38 22.52 4.94
N GLY A 220 -4.08 21.34 5.46
CA GLY A 220 -4.98 20.65 6.40
C GLY A 220 -6.28 20.13 5.75
N ASN A 221 -6.20 19.71 4.49
CA ASN A 221 -7.27 19.16 3.63
C ASN A 221 -8.08 20.20 2.82
N GLN A 222 -7.75 21.50 2.91
CA GLN A 222 -8.48 22.53 2.14
C GLN A 222 -8.35 22.38 0.62
N TYR A 223 -7.22 21.84 0.14
CA TYR A 223 -6.94 21.64 -1.29
C TYR A 223 -6.77 20.16 -1.64
N GLY A 224 -7.20 19.26 -0.76
CA GLY A 224 -7.12 17.82 -0.96
C GLY A 224 -5.71 17.23 -0.81
N PRO A 225 -5.53 15.98 -1.29
CA PRO A 225 -4.28 15.24 -1.26
C PRO A 225 -3.13 15.93 -2.00
N ALA A 226 -1.94 15.92 -1.41
CA ALA A 226 -0.77 16.61 -1.96
C ALA A 226 -0.24 16.00 -3.27
N ASP A 227 -0.53 14.72 -3.52
CA ASP A 227 -0.13 14.04 -4.75
C ASP A 227 -0.91 14.53 -5.99
N LEU A 228 -2.06 15.18 -5.82
CA LEU A 228 -2.80 15.80 -6.92
C LEU A 228 -2.11 17.07 -7.47
N ASP A 229 -1.34 17.76 -6.64
CA ASP A 229 -0.57 18.95 -7.03
C ASP A 229 0.71 18.56 -7.84
N THR A 230 1.07 17.28 -7.85
CA THR A 230 2.26 16.75 -8.54
C THR A 230 1.98 16.29 -9.98
N SER A 231 1.01 16.91 -10.66
CA SER A 231 0.66 16.57 -12.04
C SER A 231 1.67 17.17 -13.04
N ARG A 232 2.06 16.38 -14.06
CA ARG A 232 2.91 16.87 -15.15
C ARG A 232 2.28 18.06 -15.87
N VAL A 233 0.95 18.11 -15.99
CA VAL A 233 0.23 19.23 -16.61
C VAL A 233 0.41 20.49 -15.77
N HIS A 234 0.30 20.37 -14.45
CA HIS A 234 0.51 21.47 -13.52
C HIS A 234 1.93 22.06 -13.66
N HIS A 235 2.95 21.21 -13.73
CA HIS A 235 4.34 21.67 -13.88
C HIS A 235 4.76 22.06 -15.30
N SER A 236 3.98 21.70 -16.33
CA SER A 236 4.23 22.07 -17.73
C SER A 236 3.74 23.48 -18.06
N ILE A 237 2.90 24.07 -17.21
CA ILE A 237 2.41 25.43 -17.39
C ILE A 237 3.46 26.40 -16.86
N PRO A 238 3.95 27.36 -17.67
CA PRO A 238 4.88 28.37 -17.20
C PRO A 238 4.27 29.16 -16.04
N ARG A 239 5.02 29.34 -14.93
CA ARG A 239 4.56 30.11 -13.75
C ARG A 239 4.07 31.53 -14.07
N ALA A 240 4.51 32.09 -15.21
CA ALA A 240 4.04 33.38 -15.73
C ALA A 240 2.53 33.38 -16.06
N TRP A 241 1.93 32.21 -16.28
CA TRP A 241 0.51 32.01 -16.57
C TRP A 241 -0.25 31.56 -15.31
N GLY A 242 0.10 32.14 -14.15
CA GLY A 242 -0.46 31.81 -12.83
C GLY A 242 -1.99 31.79 -12.72
N ILE A 243 -2.71 32.46 -13.63
CA ILE A 243 -4.17 32.40 -13.73
C ILE A 243 -4.66 31.00 -14.18
N LEU A 244 -3.94 30.30 -15.07
CA LEU A 244 -4.35 28.95 -15.47
C LEU A 244 -4.17 27.92 -14.37
N HIS A 245 -3.17 28.08 -13.51
CA HIS A 245 -3.03 27.26 -12.29
C HIS A 245 -4.29 27.40 -11.41
N THR A 246 -4.77 28.62 -11.19
CA THR A 246 -6.02 28.82 -10.44
C THR A 246 -7.28 28.28 -11.12
N TYR A 247 -7.28 28.01 -12.43
CA TYR A 247 -8.39 27.34 -13.12
C TYR A 247 -8.32 25.82 -12.94
N ILE A 248 -7.13 25.23 -13.04
CA ILE A 248 -6.91 23.80 -12.79
C ILE A 248 -7.22 23.45 -11.32
N ASP A 249 -6.77 24.29 -10.39
CA ASP A 249 -7.07 24.13 -8.96
C ASP A 249 -8.56 24.33 -8.64
N ARG A 250 -9.25 25.20 -9.40
CA ARG A 250 -10.70 25.45 -9.25
C ARG A 250 -11.56 24.27 -9.69
N ASP A 251 -11.15 23.55 -10.74
CA ASP A 251 -11.89 22.37 -11.20
C ASP A 251 -11.74 21.18 -10.23
N HIS A 252 -10.68 21.14 -9.41
CA HIS A 252 -10.53 20.19 -8.31
C HIS A 252 -11.34 20.54 -7.05
N ALA A 253 -11.76 21.79 -6.85
CA ALA A 253 -12.48 22.26 -5.67
C ALA A 253 -14.00 22.48 -5.92
N SER A 254 -14.58 21.74 -6.86
CA SER A 254 -15.85 22.03 -7.54
C SER A 254 -16.99 22.69 -6.70
N ILE A 255 -17.64 23.68 -7.30
CA ILE A 255 -19.02 24.13 -6.99
C ILE A 255 -19.22 24.90 -5.66
N THR A 256 -18.99 26.22 -5.68
CA THR A 256 -20.02 27.28 -5.46
C THR A 256 -19.41 28.70 -5.52
N PRO A 257 -20.15 29.71 -6.01
CA PRO A 257 -19.61 31.04 -6.26
C PRO A 257 -19.80 31.95 -5.04
N SER A 258 -18.72 32.48 -4.49
CA SER A 258 -18.79 33.79 -3.86
C SER A 258 -17.54 34.60 -4.16
N THR A 259 -17.78 35.62 -4.97
CA THR A 259 -16.98 36.82 -5.21
C THR A 259 -16.14 37.25 -4.03
N TYR A 260 -14.82 37.32 -4.21
CA TYR A 260 -13.99 38.33 -3.56
C TYR A 260 -13.18 39.08 -4.60
N VAL A 261 -13.71 40.24 -4.98
CA VAL A 261 -12.99 41.32 -5.62
C VAL A 261 -11.93 41.80 -4.64
N ARG A 262 -10.65 41.57 -4.94
CA ARG A 262 -9.55 42.29 -4.29
C ARG A 262 -9.69 43.77 -4.66
N LYS A 263 -10.21 44.59 -3.74
CA LYS A 263 -9.94 46.03 -3.78
C LYS A 263 -8.44 46.21 -3.59
N GLY A 264 -7.79 46.74 -4.63
CA GLY A 264 -6.45 47.30 -4.50
C GLY A 264 -6.48 48.40 -3.46
N VAL A 265 -5.55 48.34 -2.51
CA VAL A 265 -5.20 49.50 -1.70
C VAL A 265 -3.85 49.95 -2.21
N SER A 266 -3.90 50.97 -3.05
CA SER A 266 -2.81 51.92 -3.26
C SER A 266 -2.88 52.95 -2.15
N GLN A 267 -1.90 52.95 -1.25
CA GLN A 267 -1.11 54.08 -0.75
C GLN A 267 -0.15 53.58 0.32
#